data_AF-A0A0F9VTE0-F1
#
_entry.id   AF-A0A0F9VTE0-F1
#
_cell.length_a   1.000
_cell.length_b   1.000
_cell.length_c   1.000
_cell.angle_alpha   90.00
_cell.angle_beta   90.00
_cell.angle_gamma   90.00
#
_symmetry.space_group_name_H-M   'P 1'
#
loop_
_entity.id
_entity.type
_entity.pdbx_description
1 polymer ?
#
loop_
_entity_poly.entity_id
_entity_poly.type
_entity_poly.pdbx_seq_one_letter_code
_entity_poly.pdbx_strand_id
1 'polypeptide(L)'
;MPIFIDPSGRSTFGLGVCARCWQKFSLEDLYSDPNSPGLKVCLKDLDDYDPYRLPARRTEDVTLRFYRPDEDLTAGGDNTTALFGIRSTVGGNPRITAGGELRQLESSSLEPISES
;
A
#
# COMPACT_ATOMS: atom_id res chain seq x y z
N MET A 1 2.65 -31.15 16.95
CA MET A 1 3.70 -32.09 16.51
C MET A 1 4.94 -31.90 17.36
N PRO A 2 5.78 -32.94 17.50
CA PRO A 2 7.03 -32.86 18.25
C PRO A 2 8.02 -31.89 17.60
N ILE A 3 8.88 -31.27 18.42
CA ILE A 3 9.91 -30.31 17.99
C ILE A 3 10.96 -30.99 17.09
N PHE A 4 11.27 -32.25 17.38
CA PHE A 4 12.23 -33.07 16.66
C PHE A 4 11.52 -34.26 16.00
N ILE A 5 11.94 -34.60 14.79
CA ILE A 5 11.52 -35.81 14.08
C ILE A 5 12.59 -36.87 14.31
N ASP A 6 12.17 -38.10 14.61
CA ASP A 6 13.06 -39.24 14.75
C ASP A 6 13.48 -39.77 13.36
N PRO A 7 14.78 -39.72 13.01
CA PRO A 7 15.29 -40.25 11.74
C PRO A 7 15.60 -41.76 11.80
N SER A 8 15.38 -42.42 12.94
CA SER A 8 15.76 -43.82 13.14
C SER A 8 15.08 -44.76 12.13
N GLY A 9 15.84 -45.70 11.58
CA GLY A 9 15.34 -46.71 10.64
C GLY A 9 15.36 -46.34 9.16
N ARG A 10 15.86 -45.15 8.80
CA ARG A 10 15.96 -44.70 7.40
C ARG A 10 17.43 -44.56 6.98
N SER A 11 17.79 -45.05 5.79
CA SER A 11 19.16 -44.97 5.25
C SER A 11 19.52 -43.59 4.69
N THR A 12 18.51 -42.88 4.18
CA THR A 12 18.58 -41.48 3.73
C THR A 12 17.44 -40.71 4.33
N PHE A 13 17.69 -39.52 4.86
CA PHE A 13 16.66 -38.73 5.54
C PHE A 13 16.57 -37.32 4.96
N GLY A 14 15.44 -37.03 4.32
CA GLY A 14 15.08 -35.68 3.88
C GLY A 14 14.02 -35.09 4.79
N LEU A 15 14.14 -33.80 5.10
CA LEU A 15 13.11 -33.04 5.80
C LEU A 15 12.34 -32.18 4.81
N GLY A 16 11.02 -32.25 4.88
CA GLY A 16 10.10 -31.41 4.13
C GLY A 16 9.16 -30.65 5.06
N VAL A 17 8.57 -29.57 4.57
CA VAL A 17 7.50 -28.86 5.26
C VAL A 17 6.24 -28.97 4.42
N CYS A 18 5.14 -29.41 5.04
CA CYS A 18 3.84 -29.43 4.37
C CYS A 18 3.42 -27.99 4.05
N ALA A 19 3.05 -27.71 2.81
CA ALA A 19 2.69 -26.36 2.40
C ALA A 19 1.35 -25.83 2.98
N ARG A 20 0.55 -26.71 3.60
CA ARG A 20 -0.77 -26.37 4.17
C ARG A 20 -0.75 -26.19 5.67
N CYS A 21 -0.39 -27.24 6.41
CA CYS A 21 -0.29 -27.18 7.88
C CYS A 21 1.06 -26.63 8.39
N TRP A 22 2.03 -26.37 7.50
CA TRP A 22 3.34 -25.75 7.83
C TRP A 22 4.15 -26.55 8.85
N GLN A 23 3.87 -27.84 8.87
CA GLN A 23 4.38 -28.80 9.79
C GLN A 23 5.52 -29.58 9.12
N LYS A 24 6.56 -29.88 9.90
CA LYS A 24 7.73 -30.63 9.44
C LYS A 24 7.38 -32.11 9.34
N PHE A 25 7.68 -32.74 8.22
CA PHE A 25 7.57 -34.18 8.05
C PHE A 25 8.82 -34.71 7.35
N SER A 26 8.94 -36.03 7.30
CA SER A 26 9.95 -36.65 6.45
C SER A 26 9.57 -36.46 4.97
N LEU A 27 10.56 -36.36 4.10
CA LEU A 27 10.31 -36.16 2.66
C LEU A 27 9.52 -37.32 2.03
N GLU A 28 9.66 -38.53 2.57
CA GLU A 28 8.94 -39.74 2.14
C GLU A 28 7.45 -39.69 2.48
N ASP A 29 7.09 -38.98 3.57
CA ASP A 29 5.70 -38.81 4.02
C ASP A 29 5.02 -37.58 3.38
N LEU A 30 5.73 -36.84 2.51
CA LEU A 30 5.16 -35.74 1.73
C LEU A 30 4.74 -36.20 0.33
N TYR A 31 3.48 -35.98 0.02
CA TYR A 31 2.87 -36.33 -1.25
C TYR A 31 2.69 -35.08 -2.10
N SER A 32 2.71 -35.25 -3.43
CA SER A 32 2.33 -34.15 -4.32
C SER A 32 0.80 -34.04 -4.35
N ASP A 33 0.29 -32.83 -4.16
CA ASP A 33 -1.14 -32.53 -4.29
C ASP A 33 -1.62 -32.83 -5.72
N PRO A 34 -2.68 -33.65 -5.93
CA PRO A 34 -3.23 -33.95 -7.25
C PRO A 34 -3.65 -32.69 -8.03
N ASN A 35 -4.16 -31.68 -7.33
CA ASN A 35 -4.61 -30.44 -7.95
C ASN A 35 -3.43 -29.54 -8.33
N SER A 36 -2.33 -29.59 -7.56
CA SER A 36 -1.17 -28.74 -7.74
C SER A 36 0.12 -29.56 -7.53
N PRO A 37 0.65 -30.24 -8.56
CA PRO A 37 1.72 -31.23 -8.38
C PRO A 37 3.04 -30.65 -7.83
N GLY A 38 3.25 -29.34 -7.93
CA GLY A 38 4.39 -28.62 -7.34
C GLY A 38 4.27 -28.38 -5.83
N LEU A 39 3.11 -28.65 -5.22
CA LEU A 39 2.88 -28.50 -3.79
C LEU A 39 3.06 -29.84 -3.09
N LYS A 40 3.90 -29.89 -2.06
CA LYS A 40 4.08 -31.07 -1.22
C LYS A 40 3.26 -30.95 0.07
N VAL A 41 2.38 -31.93 0.32
CA VAL A 41 1.42 -31.94 1.43
C VAL A 41 1.47 -33.27 2.19
N CYS A 42 1.05 -33.27 3.45
CA CYS A 42 0.91 -34.49 4.23
C CYS A 42 -0.39 -35.24 3.88
N LEU A 43 -0.50 -36.52 4.24
CA LEU A 43 -1.68 -37.35 3.94
C LEU A 43 -3.01 -36.74 4.42
N LYS A 44 -2.98 -36.01 5.53
CA LYS A 44 -4.19 -35.39 6.10
C LYS A 44 -4.70 -34.23 5.25
N ASP A 45 -3.80 -33.51 4.60
CA ASP A 45 -4.10 -32.31 3.83
C ASP A 45 -4.10 -32.59 2.32
N LEU A 46 -4.02 -33.86 1.93
CA LEU A 46 -4.06 -34.31 0.55
C LEU A 46 -5.50 -34.17 0.04
N ASP A 47 -5.71 -33.30 -0.95
CA ASP A 47 -7.02 -33.09 -1.54
C ASP A 47 -7.40 -34.20 -2.53
N ASP A 48 -8.70 -34.39 -2.69
CA ASP A 48 -9.25 -35.10 -3.84
C ASP A 48 -9.07 -34.26 -5.11
N TYR A 49 -8.75 -34.95 -6.21
CA TYR A 49 -8.57 -34.32 -7.51
C TYR A 49 -9.89 -33.72 -8.01
N ASP A 50 -9.88 -32.42 -8.33
CA ASP A 50 -11.03 -31.73 -8.92
C ASP A 50 -10.91 -31.70 -10.46
N PRO A 51 -11.76 -32.44 -11.20
CA PRO A 51 -11.72 -32.48 -12.66
C PRO A 51 -12.14 -31.16 -13.33
N TYR A 52 -12.89 -30.30 -12.63
CA TYR A 52 -13.49 -29.08 -13.18
C TYR A 52 -12.74 -27.82 -12.77
N ARG A 53 -11.50 -27.96 -12.27
CA ARG A 53 -10.68 -26.82 -11.87
C ARG A 53 -10.44 -25.89 -13.06
N LEU A 54 -10.94 -24.66 -12.93
CA LEU A 54 -10.79 -23.64 -13.97
C LEU A 54 -9.30 -23.29 -14.16
N PRO A 55 -8.87 -23.03 -15.40
CA PRO A 55 -7.53 -22.54 -15.65
C PRO A 55 -7.33 -21.18 -14.96
N ALA A 56 -6.06 -20.81 -14.74
CA ALA A 56 -5.72 -19.49 -14.22
C ALA A 56 -6.39 -18.40 -15.07
N ARG A 57 -6.90 -17.36 -14.40
CA ARG A 57 -7.50 -16.21 -15.08
C ARG A 57 -6.51 -15.67 -16.11
N ARG A 58 -6.99 -15.30 -17.31
CA ARG A 58 -6.13 -14.60 -18.26
C ARG A 58 -5.86 -13.21 -17.70
N THR A 59 -4.59 -12.77 -17.75
CA THR A 59 -4.23 -11.41 -17.37
C THR A 59 -4.99 -10.45 -18.25
N GLU A 60 -5.83 -9.62 -17.65
CA GLU A 60 -6.46 -8.50 -18.34
C GLU A 60 -5.40 -7.52 -18.89
N ASP A 61 -5.71 -6.87 -20.02
CA ASP A 61 -4.89 -5.79 -20.55
C ASP A 61 -5.10 -4.53 -19.71
N VAL A 62 -4.15 -4.24 -18.82
CA VAL A 62 -4.16 -3.09 -17.91
C VAL A 62 -3.40 -1.90 -18.50
N THR A 63 -3.63 -1.57 -19.77
CA THR A 63 -3.21 -0.27 -20.29
C THR A 63 -4.08 0.83 -19.68
N LEU A 64 -3.47 1.74 -18.91
CA LEU A 64 -4.13 2.96 -18.50
C LEU A 64 -4.51 3.75 -19.77
N ARG A 65 -5.78 4.16 -19.90
CA ARG A 65 -6.21 5.01 -21.03
C ARG A 65 -5.46 6.35 -21.06
N PHE A 66 -5.03 6.82 -19.89
CA PHE A 66 -4.31 8.07 -19.72
C PHE A 66 -3.17 7.84 -18.70
N TYR A 67 -1.96 8.30 -19.03
CA TYR A 67 -0.83 8.28 -18.11
C TYR A 67 -0.92 9.46 -17.14
N ARG A 68 -0.33 9.29 -15.94
CA ARG A 68 -0.06 10.44 -15.08
C ARG A 68 1.06 11.24 -15.76
N PRO A 69 0.88 12.53 -16.07
CA PRO A 69 1.97 13.37 -16.58
C PRO A 69 3.13 13.33 -15.58
N ASP A 70 4.35 13.11 -16.08
CA ASP A 70 5.57 13.10 -15.26
C ASP A 70 5.97 14.50 -14.78
N GLU A 71 5.29 15.54 -15.29
CA GLU A 71 5.48 16.91 -14.84
C GLU A 71 4.85 17.09 -13.46
N ASP A 72 5.60 17.70 -12.54
CA ASP A 72 5.07 18.08 -11.25
C ASP A 72 3.85 18.99 -11.48
N LEU A 73 2.74 18.63 -10.85
CA LEU A 73 1.62 19.54 -10.65
C LEU A 73 2.06 20.58 -9.61
N THR A 74 3.11 21.35 -9.90
CA THR A 74 3.15 22.72 -9.41
C THR A 74 1.95 23.36 -10.06
N ALA A 75 0.82 23.40 -9.34
CA ALA A 75 -0.13 24.46 -9.52
C ALA A 75 0.72 25.72 -9.66
N GLY A 76 0.72 26.32 -10.85
CA GLY A 76 1.23 27.67 -11.03
C GLY A 76 0.72 28.45 -9.83
N GLY A 77 1.66 29.06 -9.10
CA GLY A 77 1.42 29.63 -7.79
C GLY A 77 0.37 30.73 -7.88
N ASP A 78 -0.87 30.34 -7.75
CA ASP A 78 -1.99 31.21 -7.52
C ASP A 78 -2.22 31.16 -6.02
N ASN A 79 -1.40 31.88 -5.27
CA ASN A 79 -1.69 32.24 -3.87
C ASN A 79 -2.97 33.11 -3.74
N THR A 80 -3.81 33.18 -4.78
CA THR A 80 -5.15 33.73 -4.72
C THR A 80 -6.09 32.68 -4.14
N THR A 81 -6.37 32.83 -2.84
CA THR A 81 -7.56 32.28 -2.19
C THR A 81 -8.80 32.89 -2.84
N ALA A 82 -9.21 32.34 -3.98
CA ALA A 82 -10.48 32.69 -4.62
C ALA A 82 -11.59 31.85 -3.98
N LEU A 83 -12.08 32.30 -2.81
CA LEU A 83 -13.42 31.93 -2.38
C LEU A 83 -14.39 32.90 -3.07
N PHE A 84 -15.23 32.41 -3.98
CA PHE A 84 -16.21 33.21 -4.73
C PHE A 84 -15.65 34.37 -5.57
N GLY A 85 -14.69 34.09 -6.46
CA GLY A 85 -14.47 34.94 -7.64
C GLY A 85 -13.90 36.35 -7.41
N ILE A 86 -13.42 36.68 -6.20
CA ILE A 86 -12.76 37.97 -5.90
C ILE A 86 -11.25 37.74 -5.78
N ARG A 87 -10.44 38.52 -6.51
CA ARG A 87 -8.98 38.52 -6.41
C ARG A 87 -8.51 39.69 -5.52
N SER A 88 -7.79 39.41 -4.44
CA SER A 88 -7.16 40.43 -3.57
C SER A 88 -5.71 40.65 -3.99
N THR A 89 -5.31 41.89 -4.28
CA THR A 89 -3.98 42.26 -4.79
C THR A 89 -3.07 42.94 -3.75
N VAL A 90 -3.41 42.91 -2.46
CA VAL A 90 -2.58 43.57 -1.43
C VAL A 90 -1.94 42.52 -0.51
N GLY A 91 -0.61 42.60 -0.39
CA GLY A 91 0.19 41.77 0.52
C GLY A 91 -0.14 42.07 1.98
N GLY A 92 -1.12 41.34 2.50
CA GLY A 92 -1.54 41.34 3.89
C GLY A 92 -2.81 40.51 4.01
N ASN A 93 -2.81 39.50 4.88
CA ASN A 93 -3.97 38.62 5.05
C ASN A 93 -5.17 39.44 5.56
N PRO A 94 -6.26 39.59 4.78
CA PRO A 94 -7.45 40.22 5.30
C PRO A 94 -8.06 39.31 6.38
N ARG A 95 -8.30 39.85 7.58
CA ARG A 95 -9.12 39.18 8.59
C ARG A 95 -10.54 39.70 8.51
N ILE A 96 -11.50 38.79 8.43
CA ILE A 96 -12.93 39.10 8.45
C ILE A 96 -13.31 39.41 9.89
N THR A 97 -13.82 40.61 10.14
CA THR A 97 -14.36 40.99 11.44
C THR A 97 -15.66 40.22 11.71
N ALA A 98 -16.07 40.02 12.97
CA ALA A 98 -17.29 39.26 13.30
C ALA A 98 -18.59 39.82 12.68
N GLY A 99 -18.57 41.08 12.22
CA GLY A 99 -19.66 41.72 11.47
C GLY A 99 -19.58 41.61 9.94
N GLY A 100 -18.62 40.86 9.38
CA GLY A 100 -18.53 40.58 7.94
C GLY A 100 -17.84 41.65 7.08
N GLU A 101 -17.43 42.80 7.62
CA GLU A 101 -16.67 43.81 6.87
C GLU A 101 -15.17 43.52 6.81
N LEU A 102 -14.58 43.80 5.64
CA LEU A 102 -13.14 43.80 5.36
C LEU A 102 -12.56 45.18 5.72
N ARG A 103 -11.72 45.26 6.76
CA ARG A 103 -10.95 46.48 7.07
C ARG A 103 -9.45 46.27 6.88
N GLN A 104 -8.81 47.24 6.24
CA GLN A 104 -7.36 47.33 6.09
C GLN A 104 -6.78 47.88 7.40
N LEU A 105 -5.80 47.20 8.00
CA LEU A 105 -5.07 47.75 9.15
C LEU A 105 -4.21 48.90 8.63
N GLU A 106 -4.58 50.14 8.94
CA GLU A 106 -3.66 51.27 8.81
C GLU A 106 -2.46 50.99 9.72
N SER A 107 -1.28 50.83 9.13
CA SER A 107 -0.03 50.69 9.86
C SER A 107 0.21 51.97 10.64
N SER A 108 -0.09 51.94 11.94
CA SER A 108 0.28 52.98 12.89
C SER A 108 1.80 53.16 12.83
N SER A 109 2.20 54.36 12.44
CA SER A 109 3.55 54.91 12.43
C SER A 109 4.34 54.57 13.71
N LEU A 110 5.39 53.76 13.57
CA LEU A 110 6.48 53.67 14.54
C LEU A 110 7.59 54.60 14.06
N GLU A 111 7.76 55.74 14.72
CA GLU A 111 8.95 56.57 14.54
C GLU A 111 10.18 55.84 15.09
N PRO A 112 11.35 55.94 14.42
CA PRO A 112 12.58 55.35 14.93
C PRO A 112 13.10 56.17 16.11
N ILE A 113 13.09 55.58 17.31
CA ILE A 113 13.82 56.11 18.46
C ILE A 113 15.31 55.90 18.18
N SER A 114 16.04 57.01 18.04
CA SER A 114 17.50 57.04 17.91
C SER A 114 18.17 56.60 19.22
N GLU A 115 19.08 55.63 19.14
CA GLU A 115 19.97 55.26 20.24
C GLU A 115 21.04 56.34 20.48
N SER A 116 21.19 56.77 21.73
CA SER A 116 22.40 57.38 22.31
C SER A 116 22.53 56.99 23.77
#